data_AF-A0A348WLQ0-F1
#
_entry.id   AF-A0A348WLQ0-F1
#
_cell.length_a   1.000
_cell.length_b   1.000
_cell.length_c   1.000
_cell.angle_alpha   90.00
_cell.angle_beta   90.00
_cell.angle_gamma   90.00
#
_symmetry.space_group_name_H-M   'P 1'
#
loop_
_entity.id
_entity.type
_entity.pdbx_description
1 polymer ?
#
loop_
_entity_poly.entity_id
_entity_poly.type
_entity_poly.pdbx_seq_one_letter_code
_entity_poly.pdbx_strand_id
1 'polypeptide(L)'
;MSEENKQDVDQQETQEWLDALEGVLDAEGPDRAHFLLEQLIDKARRNGAYLPYRPTTSYLNTIPASQEPTMPGNQTMEARIRSAIRWNAAMMVLRASQKGEELGGHIASFASSAMLYDVGFNHFFRAPSDGDGGDFLFIQGHASPGIYGRAFIEGRLTQ
;
A
#
# COMPACT_ATOMS: atom_id res chain seq x y z
N MET A 1 -26.42 4.11 3.36
CA MET A 1 -26.19 4.75 2.06
C MET A 1 -27.46 5.46 1.69
N SER A 2 -27.59 6.73 2.08
CA SER A 2 -28.66 7.58 1.58
C SER A 2 -28.25 8.05 0.19
N GLU A 3 -28.84 7.45 -0.84
CA GLU A 3 -29.01 8.14 -2.12
C GLU A 3 -29.95 9.32 -1.88
N GLU A 4 -29.41 10.42 -1.36
CA GLU A 4 -30.06 11.71 -1.54
C GLU A 4 -29.85 12.08 -3.01
N ASN A 5 -30.93 11.90 -3.76
CA ASN A 5 -31.11 12.39 -5.11
C ASN A 5 -30.91 13.92 -5.10
N LYS A 6 -29.67 14.38 -5.25
CA LYS A 6 -29.37 15.78 -5.55
C LYS A 6 -29.82 16.02 -6.98
N GLN A 7 -31.05 16.46 -7.14
CA GLN A 7 -31.46 17.13 -8.37
C GLN A 7 -30.52 18.33 -8.54
N ASP A 8 -29.62 18.23 -9.51
CA ASP A 8 -28.81 19.35 -9.94
C ASP A 8 -29.75 20.45 -10.43
N VAL A 9 -29.72 21.60 -9.73
CA VAL A 9 -30.66 22.70 -9.94
C VAL A 9 -30.36 23.41 -11.25
N ASP A 10 -29.10 23.41 -11.68
CA ASP A 10 -28.64 23.98 -12.94
C ASP A 10 -27.49 23.13 -13.51
N GLN A 11 -27.85 22.18 -14.39
CA GLN A 11 -26.88 21.30 -15.05
C GLN A 11 -25.92 22.07 -15.96
N GLN A 12 -26.35 23.20 -16.53
CA GLN A 12 -25.48 23.99 -17.40
C GLN A 12 -24.39 24.66 -16.58
N GLU A 13 -24.75 25.31 -15.46
CA GLU A 13 -23.75 25.89 -14.56
C GLU A 13 -22.77 24.82 -14.05
N THR A 14 -23.27 23.67 -13.59
CA THR A 14 -22.42 22.57 -13.13
C THR A 14 -21.45 22.11 -14.23
N GLN A 15 -21.91 21.99 -15.48
CA GLN A 15 -21.05 21.61 -16.60
C GLN A 15 -20.00 22.68 -16.90
N GLU A 16 -20.36 23.97 -16.86
CA GLU A 16 -19.40 25.07 -17.07
C GLU A 16 -18.27 25.06 -16.04
N TRP A 17 -18.56 24.74 -14.78
CA TRP A 17 -17.54 24.57 -13.73
C TRP A 17 -16.64 23.35 -13.95
N LEU A 18 -17.21 22.23 -14.40
CA LEU A 18 -16.44 21.02 -14.72
C LEU A 18 -15.52 21.26 -15.93
N ASP A 19 -16.04 21.87 -16.99
CA ASP A 19 -15.29 22.22 -18.19
C ASP A 19 -14.15 23.21 -17.87
N ALA A 20 -14.41 24.18 -16.98
CA ALA A 20 -13.37 25.11 -16.51
C ALA A 20 -12.25 24.39 -15.74
N LEU A 21 -12.59 23.40 -14.90
CA LEU A 21 -11.60 22.59 -14.18
C LEU A 21 -10.80 21.71 -15.14
N GLU A 22 -11.45 21.11 -16.13
CA GLU A 22 -10.81 20.32 -17.18
C GLU A 22 -9.84 21.18 -18.01
N GLY A 23 -10.27 22.40 -18.39
CA GLY A 23 -9.40 23.35 -19.08
C GLY A 23 -8.13 23.71 -18.29
N VAL A 24 -8.22 23.85 -16.96
CA VAL A 24 -7.04 24.09 -16.11
C VAL A 24 -6.16 22.84 -16.04
N LEU A 25 -6.75 21.65 -15.91
CA LEU A 25 -6.01 20.39 -15.90
C LEU A 25 -5.21 20.20 -17.18
N ASP A 26 -5.81 20.49 -18.34
CA ASP A 26 -5.17 20.34 -19.64
C ASP A 26 -4.09 21.41 -19.90
N ALA A 27 -4.32 22.66 -19.48
CA ALA A 27 -3.41 23.77 -19.76
C ALA A 27 -2.29 23.96 -18.72
N GLU A 28 -2.59 23.80 -17.44
CA GLU A 28 -1.70 24.13 -16.32
C GLU A 28 -1.37 22.92 -15.42
N GLY A 29 -2.12 21.82 -15.53
CA GLY A 29 -1.84 20.56 -14.84
C GLY A 29 -2.50 20.40 -13.45
N PRO A 30 -2.28 19.24 -12.81
CA PRO A 30 -2.98 18.83 -11.59
C PRO A 30 -2.66 19.69 -10.36
N ASP A 31 -1.42 20.16 -10.22
CA ASP A 31 -1.01 20.98 -9.07
C ASP A 31 -1.77 22.32 -9.05
N ARG A 32 -1.96 22.93 -10.22
CA ARG A 32 -2.73 24.15 -10.36
C ARG A 32 -4.21 23.93 -10.06
N ALA A 33 -4.79 22.87 -10.62
CA ALA A 33 -6.17 22.50 -10.37
C ALA A 33 -6.43 22.27 -8.87
N HIS A 34 -5.51 21.56 -8.19
CA HIS A 34 -5.56 21.35 -6.75
C HIS A 34 -5.55 22.67 -5.96
N PHE A 35 -4.62 23.56 -6.28
CA PHE A 35 -4.54 24.89 -5.66
C PHE A 35 -5.85 25.70 -5.82
N LEU A 36 -6.45 25.71 -7.02
CA LEU A 36 -7.71 26.42 -7.25
C LEU A 36 -8.87 25.81 -6.45
N LEU A 37 -8.94 24.47 -6.37
CA LEU A 37 -9.94 23.79 -5.57
C LEU A 37 -9.80 24.13 -4.08
N GLU A 38 -8.58 24.17 -3.54
CA GLU A 38 -8.35 24.61 -2.15
C GLU A 38 -8.86 26.04 -1.90
N GLN A 39 -8.56 26.97 -2.81
CA GLN A 39 -9.02 28.36 -2.71
C GLN A 39 -10.55 28.50 -2.76
N LEU A 40 -11.21 27.70 -3.61
CA LEU A 40 -12.68 27.65 -3.69
C LEU A 40 -13.29 27.07 -2.42
N ILE A 41 -12.73 25.98 -1.89
CA ILE A 41 -13.15 25.35 -0.63
C ILE A 41 -13.00 26.33 0.53
N ASP A 42 -11.88 27.03 0.62
CA ASP A 42 -11.63 28.02 1.67
C ASP A 42 -12.60 29.21 1.59
N LYS A 43 -12.88 29.71 0.39
CA LYS A 43 -13.87 30.76 0.17
C LYS A 43 -15.28 30.29 0.53
N ALA A 44 -15.64 29.05 0.21
CA ALA A 44 -16.93 28.47 0.57
C ALA A 44 -17.08 28.33 2.10
N ARG A 45 -16.05 27.83 2.79
CA ARG A 45 -16.01 27.70 4.26
C ARG A 45 -16.19 29.05 4.96
N ARG A 46 -15.48 30.09 4.51
CA ARG A 46 -15.58 31.46 5.09
C ARG A 46 -16.97 32.08 4.92
N ASN A 47 -17.72 31.65 3.90
CA ASN A 47 -19.06 32.13 3.62
C ASN A 47 -20.17 31.20 4.18
N GLY A 48 -19.82 30.27 5.08
CA GLY A 48 -20.79 29.45 5.81
C GLY A 48 -21.27 28.20 5.08
N ALA A 49 -20.68 27.85 3.94
CA ALA A 49 -20.98 26.59 3.27
C ALA A 49 -20.40 25.41 4.07
N TYR A 50 -21.27 24.48 4.47
CA TYR A 50 -20.84 23.24 5.12
C TYR A 50 -20.29 22.26 4.07
N LEU A 51 -18.96 22.18 3.98
CA LEU A 51 -18.28 21.12 3.25
C LEU A 51 -17.98 19.96 4.21
N PRO A 52 -18.69 18.82 4.15
CA PRO A 52 -18.27 17.64 4.88
C PRO A 52 -16.91 17.22 4.35
N TYR A 53 -15.86 17.45 5.14
CA TYR A 53 -14.53 16.92 4.86
C TYR A 53 -14.64 15.40 4.77
N ARG A 54 -14.43 14.85 3.57
CA ARG A 54 -14.32 13.41 3.36
C ARG A 54 -12.82 13.07 3.42
N PRO A 55 -12.33 12.43 4.50
CA PRO A 55 -10.91 12.08 4.65
C PRO A 55 -10.45 10.94 3.74
N THR A 56 -11.14 10.71 2.63
CA THR A 56 -10.96 9.55 1.76
C THR A 56 -10.59 10.02 0.37
N THR A 57 -9.46 9.54 -0.15
CA THR A 57 -9.11 9.67 -1.56
C THR A 57 -9.93 8.70 -2.41
N SER A 58 -9.90 8.88 -3.73
CA SER A 58 -10.46 7.91 -4.67
C SER A 58 -9.87 6.50 -4.43
N TYR A 59 -10.66 5.47 -4.74
CA TYR A 59 -10.23 4.07 -4.64
C TYR A 59 -9.32 3.68 -5.81
N LEU A 60 -8.16 4.34 -5.88
CA LEU A 60 -7.11 4.26 -6.90
C LEU A 60 -5.74 4.32 -6.22
N ASN A 61 -4.68 3.96 -6.95
CA ASN A 61 -3.32 4.10 -6.46
C ASN A 61 -2.98 5.59 -6.25
N THR A 62 -2.40 5.93 -5.09
CA THR A 62 -1.95 7.30 -4.80
C THR A 62 -0.82 7.76 -5.72
N ILE A 63 0.09 6.85 -6.10
CA ILE A 63 1.16 7.11 -7.07
C ILE A 63 0.70 6.59 -8.45
N PRO A 64 0.54 7.45 -9.47
CA PRO A 64 0.17 7.03 -10.81
C PRO A 64 1.34 6.35 -11.54
N ALA A 65 1.04 5.51 -12.53
CA ALA A 65 2.05 4.77 -13.30
C ALA A 65 3.11 5.68 -13.96
N SER A 66 2.74 6.91 -14.34
CA SER A 66 3.67 7.89 -14.92
C SER A 66 4.70 8.43 -13.93
N GLN A 67 4.43 8.32 -12.63
CA GLN A 67 5.35 8.71 -11.55
C GLN A 67 5.95 7.50 -10.83
N GLU A 68 5.66 6.29 -11.29
CA GLU A 68 6.18 5.07 -10.67
C GLU A 68 7.69 4.94 -10.93
N PRO A 69 8.52 4.81 -9.88
CA PRO A 69 9.95 4.61 -10.06
C PRO A 69 10.24 3.22 -10.62
N THR A 70 11.35 3.10 -11.35
CA THR A 70 11.79 1.79 -11.84
C THR A 70 12.28 0.92 -10.67
N MET A 71 11.83 -0.34 -10.63
CA MET A 71 12.27 -1.31 -9.64
C MET A 71 13.79 -1.57 -9.80
N PRO A 72 14.62 -1.35 -8.75
CA PRO A 72 16.07 -1.44 -8.87
C PRO A 72 16.59 -2.89 -8.90
N GLY A 73 15.80 -3.86 -8.44
CA GLY A 73 16.18 -5.27 -8.33
C GLY A 73 15.84 -6.14 -9.54
N ASN A 74 16.43 -7.34 -9.59
CA ASN A 74 16.06 -8.36 -10.58
C ASN A 74 14.78 -9.08 -10.14
N GLN A 75 13.65 -8.62 -10.67
CA GLN A 75 12.32 -9.13 -10.30
C GLN A 75 12.15 -10.63 -10.53
N THR A 76 12.79 -11.20 -11.56
CA THR A 76 12.73 -12.66 -11.81
C THR A 76 13.44 -13.45 -10.72
N MET A 77 14.60 -12.99 -10.29
CA MET A 77 15.36 -13.62 -9.20
C MET A 77 14.65 -13.45 -7.86
N GLU A 78 14.16 -12.25 -7.56
CA GLU A 78 13.38 -11.98 -6.35
C GLU A 78 12.13 -12.85 -6.29
N ALA A 79 11.41 -13.03 -7.41
CA ALA A 79 10.26 -13.92 -7.45
C ALA A 79 10.63 -15.38 -7.11
N ARG A 80 11.79 -15.87 -7.55
CA ARG A 80 12.25 -17.24 -7.23
C ARG A 80 12.57 -17.38 -5.74
N ILE A 81 13.32 -16.42 -5.18
CA ILE A 81 13.67 -16.40 -3.75
C ILE A 81 12.39 -16.34 -2.90
N ARG A 82 11.48 -15.40 -3.20
CA ARG A 82 10.20 -15.26 -2.52
C ARG A 82 9.34 -16.51 -2.59
N SER A 83 9.37 -17.23 -3.72
CA SER A 83 8.65 -18.50 -3.89
C SER A 83 9.21 -19.60 -2.98
N ALA A 84 10.54 -19.70 -2.86
CA ALA A 84 11.18 -20.62 -1.93
C ALA A 84 10.85 -20.28 -0.46
N ILE A 85 10.85 -18.98 -0.10
CA ILE A 85 10.45 -18.52 1.24
C ILE A 85 8.99 -18.91 1.53
N ARG A 86 8.06 -18.66 0.59
CA ARG A 86 6.64 -19.05 0.70
C ARG A 86 6.48 -20.56 0.89
N TRP A 87 7.24 -21.36 0.13
CA TRP A 87 7.23 -22.81 0.25
C TRP A 87 7.68 -23.26 1.64
N ASN A 88 8.81 -22.76 2.13
CA ASN A 88 9.34 -23.11 3.46
C ASN A 88 8.36 -22.71 4.57
N ALA A 89 7.74 -21.54 4.47
CA ALA A 89 6.73 -21.09 5.42
C ALA A 89 5.53 -22.04 5.48
N ALA A 90 5.01 -22.46 4.31
CA ALA A 90 3.90 -23.43 4.24
C ALA A 90 4.31 -24.80 4.77
N MET A 91 5.51 -25.29 4.41
CA MET A 91 6.02 -26.58 4.87
C MET A 91 6.21 -26.63 6.39
N MET A 92 6.66 -25.52 7.00
CA MET A 92 6.81 -25.43 8.45
C MET A 92 5.47 -25.67 9.16
N VAL A 93 4.41 -24.99 8.71
CA VAL A 93 3.06 -25.13 9.28
C VAL A 93 2.47 -26.51 9.01
N LEU A 94 2.59 -27.02 7.78
CA LEU A 94 2.08 -28.35 7.44
C LEU A 94 2.77 -29.47 8.22
N ARG A 95 4.10 -29.40 8.39
CA ARG A 95 4.84 -30.38 9.21
C ARG A 95 4.48 -30.29 10.67
N ALA A 96 4.24 -29.09 11.22
CA ALA A 96 3.75 -28.94 12.57
C ALA A 96 2.37 -29.58 12.73
N SER A 97 1.45 -29.33 11.79
CA SER A 97 0.10 -29.93 11.78
C SER A 97 0.12 -31.46 11.69
N GLN A 98 1.09 -32.04 10.99
CA GLN A 98 1.21 -33.50 10.86
C GLN A 98 1.63 -34.22 12.16
N LYS A 99 2.16 -33.51 13.15
CA LYS A 99 2.54 -34.11 14.44
C LYS A 99 1.33 -34.51 15.30
N GLY A 100 0.12 -34.10 14.92
CA GLY A 100 -1.10 -34.40 15.67
C GLY A 100 -1.23 -33.63 16.99
N GLU A 101 -0.28 -32.73 17.27
CA GLU A 101 -0.34 -31.77 18.37
C GLU A 101 -1.07 -30.50 17.90
N GLU A 102 -1.83 -29.84 18.79
CA GLU A 102 -2.55 -28.58 18.49
C GLU A 102 -1.61 -27.36 18.43
N LEU A 103 -0.51 -27.47 17.68
CA LEU A 103 0.53 -26.44 17.56
C LEU A 103 0.06 -25.20 16.78
N GLY A 104 -0.93 -25.36 15.90
CA GLY A 104 -1.47 -24.28 15.07
C GLY A 104 -0.51 -23.78 13.97
N GLY A 105 -0.74 -22.55 13.51
CA GLY A 105 0.07 -21.86 12.50
C GLY A 105 -0.75 -21.23 11.36
N HIS A 106 -0.25 -20.11 10.81
CA HIS A 106 -0.94 -19.36 9.75
C HIS A 106 -0.15 -19.38 8.44
N ILE A 107 -0.79 -19.84 7.36
CA ILE A 107 -0.21 -19.82 6.00
C ILE A 107 -0.67 -18.57 5.25
N ALA A 108 -1.97 -18.25 5.31
CA ALA A 108 -2.59 -17.21 4.51
C ALA A 108 -2.04 -15.80 4.83
N SER A 109 -1.77 -15.50 6.11
CA SER A 109 -1.31 -14.17 6.54
C SER A 109 0.04 -13.80 5.92
N PHE A 110 0.98 -14.73 5.88
CA PHE A 110 2.25 -14.49 5.19
C PHE A 110 2.07 -14.51 3.67
N ALA A 111 1.25 -15.43 3.14
CA ALA A 111 1.03 -15.52 1.70
C ALA A 111 0.46 -14.22 1.08
N SER A 112 -0.42 -13.50 1.78
CA SER A 112 -0.93 -12.21 1.29
C SER A 112 0.11 -11.08 1.38
N SER A 113 1.01 -11.12 2.36
CA SER A 113 1.98 -10.06 2.65
C SER A 113 3.41 -10.31 2.15
N ALA A 114 3.71 -11.49 1.59
CA ALA A 114 5.10 -11.85 1.30
C ALA A 114 5.80 -10.92 0.28
N MET A 115 5.05 -10.32 -0.66
CA MET A 115 5.63 -9.34 -1.59
C MET A 115 6.08 -8.07 -0.85
N LEU A 116 5.26 -7.58 0.08
CA LEU A 116 5.57 -6.41 0.90
C LEU A 116 6.86 -6.61 1.69
N TYR A 117 6.96 -7.74 2.40
CA TYR A 117 8.17 -8.06 3.16
C TYR A 117 9.38 -8.29 2.25
N ASP A 118 9.22 -8.95 1.11
CA ASP A 118 10.33 -9.23 0.20
C ASP A 118 10.93 -7.94 -0.39
N VAL A 119 10.09 -7.00 -0.84
CA VAL A 119 10.56 -5.67 -1.26
C VAL A 119 11.26 -4.96 -0.10
N GLY A 120 10.66 -5.00 1.11
CA GLY A 120 11.25 -4.44 2.31
C GLY A 120 12.66 -4.98 2.58
N PHE A 121 12.83 -6.29 2.62
CA PHE A 121 14.12 -6.91 2.90
C PHE A 121 15.17 -6.68 1.82
N ASN A 122 14.78 -6.62 0.54
CA ASN A 122 15.74 -6.47 -0.55
C ASN A 122 16.17 -5.02 -0.76
N HIS A 123 15.32 -4.04 -0.42
CA HIS A 123 15.51 -2.64 -0.84
C HIS A 123 15.40 -1.59 0.25
N PHE A 124 14.86 -1.91 1.43
CA PHE A 124 14.57 -0.91 2.47
C PHE A 124 15.18 -1.23 3.84
N PHE A 125 14.93 -2.44 4.36
CA PHE A 125 15.22 -2.78 5.74
C PHE A 125 16.72 -2.77 6.03
N ARG A 126 17.11 -1.93 6.99
CA ARG A 126 18.48 -1.79 7.45
C ARG A 126 18.73 -2.67 8.65
N ALA A 127 19.72 -3.55 8.54
CA ALA A 127 20.24 -4.28 9.68
C ALA A 127 21.05 -3.35 10.62
N PRO A 128 21.25 -3.72 11.89
CA PRO A 128 22.15 -3.00 12.79
C PRO A 128 23.55 -2.85 12.20
N SER A 129 24.18 -1.69 12.43
CA SER A 129 25.53 -1.35 12.00
C SER A 129 26.31 -0.63 13.10
N ASP A 130 27.60 -0.38 12.90
CA ASP A 130 28.46 0.21 13.95
C ASP A 130 27.99 1.59 14.45
N GLY A 131 27.17 2.32 13.67
CA GLY A 131 26.69 3.66 14.00
C GLY A 131 25.24 3.76 14.49
N ASP A 132 24.40 2.74 14.25
CA ASP A 132 23.00 2.72 14.68
C ASP A 132 22.43 1.30 14.75
N GLY A 133 21.29 1.15 15.44
CA GLY A 133 20.62 -0.15 15.63
C GLY A 133 19.87 -0.68 14.39
N GLY A 134 19.93 -0.01 13.25
CA GLY A 134 19.11 -0.34 12.08
C GLY A 134 17.62 0.00 12.26
N ASP A 135 16.77 -0.60 11.43
CA ASP A 135 15.33 -0.34 11.44
C ASP A 135 14.58 -1.20 12.48
N PHE A 136 13.62 -0.59 13.18
CA PHE A 136 12.72 -1.31 14.10
C PHE A 136 11.50 -1.86 13.35
N LEU A 137 11.55 -3.15 13.01
CA LEU A 137 10.47 -3.82 12.27
C LEU A 137 9.45 -4.47 13.22
N PHE A 138 8.24 -3.91 13.26
CA PHE A 138 7.09 -4.48 13.98
C PHE A 138 6.36 -5.49 13.09
N ILE A 139 6.96 -6.65 12.91
CA ILE A 139 6.44 -7.71 12.04
C ILE A 139 5.12 -8.27 12.58
N GLN A 140 4.14 -8.48 11.68
CA GLN A 140 2.89 -9.16 12.03
C GLN A 140 3.18 -10.57 12.58
N GLY A 141 2.74 -10.87 13.81
CA GLY A 141 3.05 -12.15 14.48
C GLY A 141 2.63 -13.39 13.67
N HIS A 142 1.47 -13.34 13.01
CA HIS A 142 0.97 -14.43 12.16
C HIS A 142 1.79 -14.65 10.86
N ALA A 143 2.68 -13.71 10.50
CA ALA A 143 3.59 -13.84 9.37
C ALA A 143 4.94 -14.48 9.75
N SER A 144 5.13 -14.85 11.03
CA SER A 144 6.39 -15.42 11.54
C SER A 144 6.92 -16.64 10.77
N PRO A 145 6.10 -17.59 10.25
CA PRO A 145 6.63 -18.70 9.45
C PRO A 145 7.37 -18.23 8.19
N GLY A 146 6.97 -17.07 7.63
CA GLY A 146 7.64 -16.44 6.50
C GLY A 146 9.01 -15.88 6.86
N ILE A 147 9.12 -15.23 8.02
CA ILE A 147 10.40 -14.71 8.52
C ILE A 147 11.37 -15.85 8.82
N TYR A 148 10.90 -16.94 9.44
CA TYR A 148 11.72 -18.13 9.66
C TYR A 148 12.11 -18.81 8.35
N GLY A 149 11.20 -18.90 7.38
CA GLY A 149 11.48 -19.42 6.05
C GLY A 149 12.59 -18.65 5.32
N ARG A 150 12.64 -17.33 5.48
CA ARG A 150 13.74 -16.48 4.98
C ARG A 150 15.03 -16.70 5.77
N ALA A 151 14.97 -16.66 7.09
CA ALA A 151 16.13 -16.87 7.95
C ALA A 151 16.80 -18.24 7.71
N PHE A 152 16.02 -19.27 7.39
CA PHE A 152 16.53 -20.58 6.97
C PHE A 152 17.31 -20.51 5.65
N ILE A 153 16.76 -19.84 4.62
CA ILE A 153 17.45 -19.66 3.33
C ILE A 153 18.73 -18.83 3.49
N GLU A 154 18.72 -17.86 4.40
CA GLU A 154 19.90 -17.05 4.77
C GLU A 154 20.92 -17.82 5.63
N GLY A 155 20.65 -19.08 5.99
CA GLY A 155 21.54 -19.91 6.80
C GLY A 155 21.59 -19.54 8.29
N ARG A 156 20.61 -18.76 8.78
CA ARG A 156 20.50 -18.35 10.20
C ARG A 156 19.70 -19.32 11.07
N LEU A 157 18.90 -20.18 10.46
CA LEU A 157 18.15 -21.25 11.13
C LEU A 157 18.45 -22.59 10.46
N THR A 158 18.43 -23.67 11.24
CA THR A 158 18.59 -25.05 10.75
C THR A 158 17.24 -25.69 10.41
N GLN A 159 17.29 -26.85 9.75
CA GLN A 159 16.10 -27.67 9.45
C GLN A 159 15.48 -28.28 10.71
#